data_AF-A0A0B4ECC9-F1
#
_entry.id   AF-A0A0B4ECC9-F1
#
_cell.length_a   1.000
_cell.length_b   1.000
_cell.length_c   1.000
_cell.angle_alpha   90.00
_cell.angle_beta   90.00
_cell.angle_gamma   90.00
#
_symmetry.space_group_name_H-M   'P 1'
#
loop_
_entity.id
_entity.type
_entity.pdbx_description
1 polymer ?
#
loop_
_entity_poly.entity_id
_entity_poly.type
_entity_poly.pdbx_seq_one_letter_code
_entity_poly.pdbx_strand_id
1 'polypeptide(L)'
;MKILSAFLFVSLISCNKFSNQNLYLIDDFKVSRKEFTKDTIDLENVSSEGGELISYFSDKKKFRVFDFFIYGEMGKLNYTYFTDNNLKIKSVIKRDYKYDKPITEENLKIDSTIIYYDYSEKPILLDQNLKEIHSIQQLKKQQIELDSFFKNNLRIHKD
;
A
#
# COMPACT_ATOMS: atom_id res chain seq x y z
N MET A 1 -52.98 7.22 -26.54
CA MET A 1 -51.66 7.47 -27.17
C MET A 1 -50.63 7.50 -26.05
N LYS A 2 -49.92 6.40 -25.73
CA LYS A 2 -48.60 5.98 -26.27
C LYS A 2 -47.67 7.19 -26.47
N ILE A 3 -46.54 7.32 -25.78
CA ILE A 3 -45.29 6.51 -25.87
C ILE A 3 -44.54 6.65 -24.52
N LEU A 4 -44.34 5.60 -23.72
CA LEU A 4 -43.16 4.70 -23.67
C LEU A 4 -41.78 5.43 -23.72
N SER A 5 -41.26 5.86 -22.57
CA SER A 5 -39.84 6.18 -22.38
C SER A 5 -39.28 5.17 -21.39
N ALA A 6 -38.78 4.05 -21.94
CA ALA A 6 -37.35 3.75 -22.00
C ALA A 6 -36.79 3.29 -20.65
N PHE A 7 -36.97 2.00 -20.40
CA PHE A 7 -36.00 1.07 -19.81
C PHE A 7 -34.75 1.75 -19.22
N LEU A 8 -34.75 1.94 -17.90
CA LEU A 8 -33.50 2.03 -17.15
C LEU A 8 -32.88 0.62 -17.15
N PHE A 9 -32.09 0.37 -18.18
CA PHE A 9 -31.14 -0.74 -18.22
C PHE A 9 -30.03 -0.38 -17.21
N VAL A 10 -30.27 -0.62 -15.93
CA VAL A 10 -29.19 -0.65 -14.95
C VAL A 10 -28.37 -1.87 -15.32
N SER A 11 -27.28 -1.64 -16.04
CA SER A 11 -26.27 -2.66 -16.23
C SER A 11 -25.80 -3.08 -14.85
N LEU A 12 -26.26 -4.25 -14.43
CA LEU A 12 -25.52 -5.10 -13.52
C LEU A 12 -24.22 -5.44 -14.24
N ILE A 13 -23.27 -4.50 -14.21
CA ILE A 13 -21.88 -4.84 -14.41
C ILE A 13 -21.63 -5.91 -13.35
N SER A 14 -21.46 -7.13 -13.85
CA SER A 14 -21.01 -8.28 -13.09
C SER A 14 -19.71 -7.87 -12.40
N CYS A 15 -19.85 -7.35 -11.18
CA CYS A 15 -18.74 -7.10 -10.31
C CYS A 15 -18.33 -8.50 -9.88
N ASN A 16 -17.34 -9.07 -10.58
CA ASN A 16 -16.53 -10.13 -10.01
C ASN A 16 -15.95 -9.57 -8.72
N LYS A 17 -16.68 -9.71 -7.62
CA LYS A 17 -16.24 -9.45 -6.26
C LYS A 17 -15.22 -10.53 -5.95
N PHE A 18 -14.00 -10.35 -6.44
CA PHE A 18 -12.87 -10.77 -5.63
C PHE A 18 -12.99 -10.00 -4.34
N SER A 19 -13.33 -10.69 -3.24
CA SER A 19 -13.36 -10.06 -1.94
C SER A 19 -11.91 -9.79 -1.57
N ASN A 20 -11.41 -8.61 -1.94
CA ASN A 20 -10.13 -8.08 -1.47
C ASN A 20 -10.33 -7.68 0.00
N GLN A 21 -10.41 -8.70 0.86
CA GLN A 21 -10.97 -8.60 2.21
C GLN A 21 -10.23 -7.61 3.08
N ASN A 22 -8.97 -7.28 2.77
CA ASN A 22 -8.18 -6.33 3.56
C ASN A 22 -7.87 -5.02 2.83
N LEU A 23 -8.19 -4.89 1.54
CA LEU A 23 -7.95 -3.64 0.81
C LEU A 23 -8.92 -2.52 1.21
N TYR A 24 -10.08 -2.85 1.80
CA TYR A 24 -10.99 -1.82 2.34
C TYR A 24 -10.32 -0.93 3.40
N LEU A 25 -9.29 -1.43 4.10
CA LEU A 25 -8.51 -0.66 5.07
C LEU A 25 -7.83 0.56 4.43
N ILE A 26 -7.48 0.46 3.15
CA ILE A 26 -6.88 1.55 2.39
C ILE A 26 -7.89 2.69 2.23
N ASP A 27 -9.12 2.37 1.86
CA ASP A 27 -10.16 3.37 1.65
C ASP A 27 -10.71 3.92 2.97
N ASP A 28 -10.86 3.06 3.98
CA ASP A 28 -11.19 3.49 5.35
C ASP A 28 -10.13 4.48 5.85
N PHE A 29 -8.84 4.16 5.72
CA PHE A 29 -7.76 5.07 6.12
C PHE A 29 -7.81 6.40 5.37
N LYS A 30 -8.05 6.42 4.05
CA LYS A 30 -8.15 7.68 3.28
C LYS A 30 -9.27 8.58 3.82
N VAL A 31 -10.44 8.01 4.10
CA VAL A 31 -11.62 8.78 4.55
C VAL A 31 -11.50 9.19 6.02
N SER A 32 -10.90 8.34 6.85
CA SER A 32 -10.79 8.54 8.30
C SER A 32 -9.42 9.01 8.77
N ARG A 33 -8.50 9.41 7.87
CA ARG A 33 -7.11 9.76 8.20
C ARG A 33 -6.97 10.75 9.35
N LYS A 34 -7.89 11.72 9.45
CA LYS A 34 -7.94 12.74 10.52
C LYS A 34 -8.21 12.17 11.92
N GLU A 35 -8.68 10.94 12.02
CA GLU A 35 -8.96 10.24 13.28
C GLU A 35 -7.73 9.52 13.84
N PHE A 36 -6.63 9.49 13.08
CA PHE A 36 -5.37 8.90 13.48
C PHE A 36 -4.43 9.96 14.05
N THR A 37 -3.83 9.64 15.19
CA THR A 37 -2.59 10.27 15.63
C THR A 37 -1.47 9.76 14.73
N LYS A 38 -0.53 10.64 14.39
CA LYS A 38 0.66 10.29 13.63
C LYS A 38 1.91 10.54 14.45
N ASP A 39 2.90 9.68 14.26
CA ASP A 39 4.26 9.85 14.73
C ASP A 39 5.22 9.58 13.58
N THR A 40 6.36 10.26 13.56
CA THR A 40 7.37 10.16 12.50
C THR A 40 8.73 9.91 13.11
N ILE A 41 9.43 8.90 12.60
CA ILE A 41 10.77 8.52 13.03
C ILE A 41 11.66 8.44 11.80
N ASP A 42 12.86 9.00 11.90
CA ASP A 42 13.87 8.88 10.85
C ASP A 42 14.45 7.47 10.82
N LEU A 43 14.60 6.93 9.62
CA LEU A 43 15.20 5.63 9.37
C LEU A 43 16.62 5.84 8.86
N GLU A 44 17.58 5.75 9.77
CA GLU A 44 19.00 5.79 9.41
C GLU A 44 19.43 4.43 8.83
N ASN A 45 20.39 4.45 7.90
CA ASN A 45 21.03 3.25 7.33
C ASN A 45 20.12 2.28 6.56
N VAL A 46 18.90 2.70 6.19
CA VAL A 46 18.03 1.91 5.29
C VAL A 46 18.33 2.14 3.80
N SER A 47 19.05 3.22 3.49
CA SER A 47 19.62 3.56 2.18
C SER A 47 20.73 4.60 2.35
N SER A 48 21.32 5.08 1.25
CA SER A 48 22.31 6.17 1.28
C SER A 48 21.72 7.50 1.75
N GLU A 49 20.45 7.75 1.40
CA GLU A 49 19.72 8.99 1.75
C GLU A 49 18.81 8.81 2.97
N GLY A 50 18.85 7.63 3.60
CA GLY A 50 17.98 7.26 4.72
C GLY A 50 16.51 7.12 4.32
N GLY A 51 15.65 7.28 5.30
CA GLY A 51 14.21 7.13 5.15
C GLY A 51 13.44 7.71 6.31
N GLU A 52 12.13 7.51 6.29
CA GLU A 52 11.24 7.83 7.40
C GLU A 52 10.19 6.74 7.56
N LEU A 53 9.79 6.52 8.81
CA LEU A 53 8.62 5.73 9.17
C LEU A 53 7.57 6.68 9.75
N ILE A 54 6.42 6.75 9.11
CA ILE A 54 5.25 7.43 9.65
C ILE A 54 4.27 6.37 10.18
N SER A 55 4.05 6.39 11.49
CA SER A 55 3.11 5.49 12.16
C SER A 55 1.80 6.21 12.42
N TYR A 56 0.69 5.59 12.02
CA TYR A 56 -0.67 6.09 12.27
C TYR A 56 -1.40 5.12 13.20
N PHE A 57 -1.91 5.64 14.31
CA PHE A 57 -2.68 4.89 15.30
C PHE A 57 -3.91 5.66 15.77
N SER A 58 -4.97 4.95 16.13
CA SER A 58 -6.22 5.53 16.62
C SER A 58 -6.88 4.57 17.60
N ASP A 59 -7.36 5.09 18.73
CA ASP A 59 -8.14 4.30 19.69
C ASP A 59 -9.53 3.91 19.14
N LYS A 60 -9.98 4.56 18.07
CA LYS A 60 -11.27 4.33 17.41
C LYS A 60 -11.19 3.24 16.33
N LYS A 61 -9.99 2.89 15.87
CA LYS A 61 -9.77 1.97 14.75
C LYS A 61 -9.13 0.69 15.24
N LYS A 62 -9.49 -0.42 14.60
CA LYS A 62 -8.95 -1.75 14.92
C LYS A 62 -7.71 -2.11 14.09
N PHE A 63 -7.08 -1.10 13.49
CA PHE A 63 -5.92 -1.26 12.62
C PHE A 63 -4.95 -0.10 12.80
N ARG A 64 -3.69 -0.35 12.44
CA ARG A 64 -2.60 0.62 12.40
C ARG A 64 -2.06 0.72 10.99
N VAL A 65 -1.47 1.85 10.66
CA VAL A 65 -0.79 2.06 9.38
C VAL A 65 0.66 2.43 9.63
N PHE A 66 1.58 1.77 8.94
CA PHE A 66 3.00 2.08 8.96
C PHE A 66 3.43 2.43 7.54
N ASP A 67 3.79 3.68 7.32
CA ASP A 67 4.13 4.21 6.01
C ASP A 67 5.64 4.49 5.96
N PHE A 68 6.37 3.60 5.30
CA PHE A 68 7.82 3.71 5.15
C PHE A 68 8.15 4.44 3.86
N PHE A 69 9.04 5.42 3.93
CA PHE A 69 9.69 6.02 2.77
C PHE A 69 11.18 5.73 2.85
N ILE A 70 11.73 5.17 1.78
CA ILE A 70 13.16 4.90 1.63
C ILE A 70 13.66 5.76 0.47
N TYR A 71 14.54 6.69 0.79
CA TYR A 71 15.00 7.70 -0.14
C TYR A 71 16.23 7.23 -0.91
N GLY A 72 16.33 7.67 -2.15
CA GLY A 72 17.49 7.45 -3.01
C GLY A 72 17.62 8.60 -3.99
N GLU A 73 18.83 8.80 -4.52
CA GLU A 73 19.08 9.86 -5.50
C GLU A 73 18.26 9.67 -6.78
N MET A 74 18.12 8.42 -7.23
CA MET A 74 17.49 8.01 -8.49
C MET A 74 16.07 7.46 -8.31
N GLY A 75 15.48 7.63 -7.12
CA GLY A 75 14.14 7.13 -6.86
C GLY A 75 13.78 7.11 -5.39
N LYS A 76 12.58 6.61 -5.10
CA LYS A 76 12.18 6.31 -3.72
C LYS A 76 11.29 5.08 -3.69
N LEU A 77 11.41 4.30 -2.62
CA LEU A 77 10.48 3.21 -2.33
C LEU A 77 9.52 3.66 -1.24
N ASN A 78 8.26 3.30 -1.39
CA ASN A 78 7.26 3.48 -0.35
C ASN A 78 6.54 2.17 -0.07
N TYR A 79 6.48 1.81 1.21
CA TYR A 79 5.75 0.65 1.68
C TYR A 79 4.74 1.09 2.74
N THR A 80 3.45 1.05 2.40
CA THR A 80 2.36 1.34 3.33
C THR A 80 1.78 0.02 3.83
N TYR A 81 2.08 -0.35 5.08
CA TYR A 81 1.56 -1.54 5.74
C TYR A 81 0.30 -1.22 6.52
N PHE A 82 -0.74 -2.03 6.34
CA PHE A 82 -1.95 -2.02 7.13
C PHE A 82 -1.95 -3.26 8.02
N THR A 83 -1.99 -3.07 9.34
CA THR A 83 -1.94 -4.17 10.31
C THR A 83 -3.14 -4.14 11.24
N ASP A 84 -3.47 -5.26 11.88
CA ASP A 84 -4.27 -5.16 13.10
C ASP A 84 -3.45 -4.57 14.26
N ASN A 85 -4.11 -4.37 15.41
CA ASN A 85 -3.48 -3.84 16.61
C ASN A 85 -2.39 -4.75 17.20
N ASN A 86 -2.33 -6.03 16.78
CA ASN A 86 -1.29 -6.98 17.17
C ASN A 86 -0.13 -7.01 16.15
N LEU A 87 -0.09 -6.05 15.22
CA LEU A 87 0.92 -5.92 14.18
C LEU A 87 0.92 -7.07 13.16
N LYS A 88 -0.17 -7.84 13.06
CA LYS A 88 -0.33 -8.81 11.97
C LYS A 88 -0.70 -8.06 10.69
N ILE A 89 0.12 -8.21 9.66
CA ILE A 89 -0.07 -7.58 8.35
C ILE A 89 -1.39 -8.09 7.72
N LYS A 90 -2.18 -7.16 7.20
CA LYS A 90 -3.46 -7.41 6.50
C LYS A 90 -3.34 -7.08 5.02
N SER A 91 -2.73 -5.95 4.72
CA SER A 91 -2.46 -5.56 3.34
C SER A 91 -1.25 -4.63 3.28
N VAL A 92 -0.63 -4.57 2.11
CA VAL A 92 0.50 -3.70 1.83
C VAL A 92 0.31 -3.03 0.48
N ILE A 93 0.61 -1.74 0.42
CA ILE A 93 0.82 -1.03 -0.84
C ILE A 93 2.31 -0.79 -0.98
N LYS A 94 2.90 -1.30 -2.07
CA LYS A 94 4.29 -1.00 -2.43
C LYS A 94 4.28 -0.10 -3.65
N ARG A 95 4.99 1.01 -3.56
CA ARG A 95 5.20 1.97 -4.64
C ARG A 95 6.69 2.11 -4.89
N ASP A 96 7.09 1.92 -6.13
CA ASP A 96 8.45 2.12 -6.60
C ASP A 96 8.46 3.31 -7.54
N TYR A 97 9.10 4.40 -7.11
CA TYR A 97 9.23 5.62 -7.89
C TYR A 97 10.64 5.68 -8.47
N LYS A 98 10.74 5.71 -9.80
CA LYS A 98 12.01 5.74 -10.53
C LYS A 98 12.17 7.08 -11.21
N TYR A 99 13.35 7.64 -11.04
CA TYR A 99 13.72 8.93 -11.61
C TYR A 99 14.60 8.70 -12.84
N ASP A 100 14.39 9.48 -13.89
CA ASP A 100 15.24 9.43 -15.08
C ASP A 100 16.60 10.13 -14.87
N LYS A 101 16.72 10.91 -13.80
CA LYS A 101 17.89 11.69 -13.40
C LYS A 101 17.90 11.93 -11.87
N PRO A 102 18.98 12.44 -11.28
CA PRO A 102 19.02 12.79 -9.87
C PRO A 102 17.91 13.76 -9.44
N ILE A 103 17.43 13.61 -8.20
CA ILE A 103 16.34 14.45 -7.65
C ILE A 103 16.65 15.96 -7.63
N THR A 104 17.92 16.34 -7.70
CA THR A 104 18.39 17.74 -7.71
C THR A 104 18.28 18.41 -9.08
N GLU A 105 18.04 17.65 -10.15
CA GLU A 105 17.99 18.19 -11.50
C GLU A 105 16.59 18.69 -11.91
N GLU A 106 16.56 19.78 -12.68
CA GLU A 106 15.32 20.33 -13.22
C GLU A 106 14.66 19.40 -14.25
N ASN A 107 13.33 19.53 -14.38
CA ASN A 107 12.49 18.76 -15.31
C ASN A 107 12.65 17.23 -15.15
N LEU A 108 12.88 16.78 -13.92
CA LEU A 108 12.85 15.37 -13.51
C LEU A 108 11.55 14.70 -13.97
N LYS A 109 11.67 13.51 -14.58
CA LYS A 109 10.53 12.63 -14.87
C LYS A 109 10.49 11.49 -13.86
N ILE A 110 9.29 11.20 -13.39
CA ILE A 110 9.04 10.16 -12.41
C ILE A 110 8.14 9.11 -13.04
N ASP A 111 8.63 7.88 -13.12
CA ASP A 111 7.80 6.71 -13.37
C ASP A 111 7.46 6.04 -12.04
N SER A 112 6.29 5.42 -11.94
CA SER A 112 5.87 4.75 -10.72
C SER A 112 5.19 3.43 -10.99
N THR A 113 5.62 2.39 -10.28
CA THR A 113 4.91 1.11 -10.22
C THR A 113 4.21 0.98 -8.87
N ILE A 114 2.94 0.56 -8.89
CA ILE A 114 2.17 0.27 -7.67
C ILE A 114 1.74 -1.19 -7.70
N ILE A 115 1.99 -1.89 -6.59
CA ILE A 115 1.44 -3.23 -6.35
C ILE A 115 0.72 -3.25 -5.00
N TYR A 116 -0.34 -4.06 -4.94
CA TYR A 116 -1.07 -4.31 -3.70
C TYR A 116 -0.91 -5.77 -3.33
N TYR A 117 -0.60 -6.02 -2.07
CA TYR A 117 -0.55 -7.37 -1.50
C TYR A 117 -1.64 -7.48 -0.45
N ASP A 118 -2.55 -8.45 -0.60
CA ASP A 118 -3.57 -8.76 0.41
C ASP A 118 -3.17 -10.06 1.14
N TYR A 119 -2.98 -9.99 2.46
CA TYR A 119 -2.62 -11.10 3.35
C TYR A 119 -3.85 -11.89 3.85
N SER A 120 -4.93 -11.95 3.06
CA SER A 120 -6.09 -12.80 3.34
C SER A 120 -5.71 -14.29 3.42
N GLU A 121 -6.66 -15.17 3.78
CA GLU A 121 -6.42 -16.62 3.83
C GLU A 121 -5.86 -17.19 2.51
N LYS A 122 -6.19 -16.54 1.39
CA LYS A 122 -5.59 -16.79 0.08
C LYS A 122 -4.88 -15.52 -0.36
N PRO A 123 -3.58 -15.37 -0.09
CA PRO A 123 -2.87 -14.16 -0.43
C PRO A 123 -2.91 -13.90 -1.94
N ILE A 124 -3.12 -12.65 -2.31
CA ILE A 124 -3.19 -12.21 -3.70
C ILE A 124 -2.27 -11.01 -3.93
N LEU A 125 -1.74 -10.94 -5.14
CA LEU A 125 -0.95 -9.83 -5.62
C LEU A 125 -1.73 -9.14 -6.73
N LEU A 126 -1.88 -7.82 -6.64
CA LEU A 126 -2.62 -7.02 -7.61
C LEU A 126 -1.73 -5.94 -8.21
N ASP A 127 -1.95 -5.64 -9.49
CA ASP A 127 -1.34 -4.51 -10.17
C ASP A 127 -1.98 -3.17 -9.76
N GLN A 128 -1.47 -2.08 -10.33
CA GLN A 128 -1.98 -0.72 -10.10
C GLN A 128 -3.46 -0.52 -10.49
N ASN A 129 -4.00 -1.38 -11.36
CA ASN A 129 -5.40 -1.37 -11.78
C ASN A 129 -6.27 -2.33 -10.96
N LEU A 130 -5.73 -2.87 -9.86
CA LEU A 130 -6.37 -3.88 -9.01
C LEU A 130 -6.69 -5.19 -9.75
N LYS A 131 -5.92 -5.54 -10.78
CA LYS A 131 -6.00 -6.83 -11.46
C LYS A 131 -5.03 -7.82 -10.84
N GLU A 132 -5.49 -9.05 -10.63
CA GLU A 132 -4.67 -10.11 -10.03
C GLU A 132 -3.52 -10.51 -10.95
N ILE A 133 -2.34 -10.63 -10.35
CA ILE A 133 -1.13 -11.14 -10.97
C ILE A 133 -1.02 -12.62 -10.62
N HIS A 134 -1.43 -13.50 -11.54
CA HIS A 134 -1.49 -14.94 -11.33
C HIS A 134 -0.12 -15.65 -11.41
N SER A 135 0.91 -15.09 -10.78
CA SER A 135 2.25 -15.69 -10.70
C SER A 135 2.60 -16.08 -9.26
N ILE A 136 2.53 -17.38 -8.97
CA ILE A 136 2.86 -17.93 -7.64
C ILE A 136 4.30 -17.58 -7.23
N GLN A 137 5.24 -17.58 -8.18
CA GLN A 137 6.63 -17.23 -7.91
C GLN A 137 6.75 -15.75 -7.48
N GLN A 138 6.07 -14.84 -8.20
CA GLN A 138 6.08 -13.43 -7.85
C GLN A 138 5.38 -13.19 -6.50
N LEU A 139 4.23 -13.82 -6.27
CA LEU A 139 3.51 -13.74 -4.99
C LEU A 139 4.41 -14.12 -3.81
N LYS A 140 5.08 -15.29 -3.87
CA LYS A 140 5.99 -15.74 -2.81
C LYS A 140 7.17 -14.81 -2.62
N LYS A 141 7.77 -14.33 -3.72
CA LYS A 141 8.90 -13.40 -3.67
C LYS A 141 8.50 -12.08 -2.98
N GLN A 142 7.36 -11.50 -3.36
CA GLN A 142 6.87 -10.27 -2.73
C GLN A 142 6.57 -10.50 -1.25
N GLN A 143 5.92 -11.61 -0.89
CA GLN A 143 5.63 -11.90 0.52
C GLN A 143 6.89 -11.94 1.38
N ILE A 144 7.92 -12.67 0.93
CA ILE A 144 9.19 -12.80 1.66
C ILE A 144 9.87 -11.42 1.81
N GLU A 145 9.90 -10.63 0.75
CA GLU A 145 10.46 -9.27 0.77
C GLU A 145 9.71 -8.39 1.79
N LEU A 146 8.39 -8.35 1.70
CA LEU A 146 7.53 -7.50 2.53
C LEU A 146 7.60 -7.89 4.01
N ASP A 147 7.58 -9.18 4.32
CA ASP A 147 7.68 -9.69 5.68
C ASP A 147 9.05 -9.39 6.30
N SER A 148 10.12 -9.59 5.52
CA SER A 148 11.49 -9.34 5.96
C SER A 148 11.72 -7.85 6.22
N PHE A 149 11.27 -6.99 5.29
CA PHE A 149 11.38 -5.55 5.43
C PHE A 149 10.64 -5.04 6.67
N PHE A 150 9.38 -5.46 6.86
CA PHE A 150 8.58 -5.03 8.00
C PHE A 150 9.21 -5.45 9.33
N LYS A 151 9.65 -6.71 9.42
CA LYS A 151 10.25 -7.26 10.64
C LYS A 151 11.58 -6.58 11.00
N ASN A 152 12.42 -6.31 10.00
CA ASN A 152 13.74 -5.73 10.23
C ASN A 152 13.63 -4.27 10.66
N ASN A 153 12.77 -3.49 10.02
CA ASN A 153 12.67 -2.05 10.30
C ASN A 153 11.79 -1.72 11.50
N LEU A 154 10.77 -2.53 11.83
CA LEU A 154 9.94 -2.26 13.01
C LEU A 154 10.61 -2.66 14.33
N ARG A 155 11.58 -3.59 14.31
CA ARG A 155 12.31 -4.04 15.52
C ARG A 155 13.35 -3.05 16.00
N ILE A 156 13.96 -2.27 15.10
CA ILE A 156 15.00 -1.29 15.42
C ILE A 156 14.49 -0.19 16.38
N HIS A 157 13.17 0.00 16.48
CA HIS A 157 12.56 1.05 17.30
C HIS A 157 11.88 0.54 18.59
N LYS A 158 12.19 -0.68 19.03
CA LYS A 158 11.68 -1.24 20.30
C LYS A 158 12.72 -1.29 21.43
N ASP A 159 13.97 -0.95 21.14
CA ASP A 159 15.09 -0.92 22.10
C ASP A 159 15.47 0.55 22.40
#